data_AF-A0A2D6Q9N4-F1
#
_entry.id   AF-A0A2D6Q9N4-F1
#
_cell.length_a   1.000
_cell.length_b   1.000
_cell.length_c   1.000
_cell.angle_alpha   90.00
_cell.angle_beta   90.00
_cell.angle_gamma   90.00
#
_symmetry.space_group_name_H-M   'P 1'
#
loop_
_entity.id
_entity.type
_entity.pdbx_description
1 polymer ?
#
loop_
_entity_poly.entity_id
_entity_poly.type
_entity_poly.pdbx_seq_one_letter_code
_entity_poly.pdbx_strand_id
1 'polypeptide(L)'
;MLARLLLPLALTPAFLGPVPQGPDDDLTEASVSGLVGLVRNTRKDLIDREPAMEELLGRGHEGAFALGRELERQSERIVTKFKMSRDRFIRDFEKAALTGIATSLDRKAWARIEELRARSLGASRSKGLAKSTIKQTCDPAMEELAGLLGTTIQAVLDGDEELAEDHQATRSLAQDAWALRDWWDDAVAVLVATERGEKFIKRLKGPDALEDSLESLERQLTQAVERATPMSNTSRAVFKINEGTRLELKPEEYLGNRRLNVIRVRLGLQALRTDLRLTRACRGHSQDMVEHGFFSHTSPVAGKETPWKRAALEGGHAGAENIAAGQSTGHGAISAWWYSPGHHRNMLGNHGSQGLGRHQGHWTQLFGG
;
A
#
# COMPACT_ATOMS: atom_id res chain seq x y z
N MET A 1 -15.48 -9.62 -25.25
CA MET A 1 -15.79 -10.79 -24.39
C MET A 1 -14.59 -11.77 -24.34
N LEU A 2 -13.54 -11.41 -23.57
CA LEU A 2 -12.46 -12.29 -23.05
C LEU A 2 -11.32 -11.40 -22.49
N ALA A 3 -11.56 -10.74 -21.35
CA ALA A 3 -10.52 -10.16 -20.49
C ALA A 3 -11.07 -9.90 -19.06
N ARG A 4 -11.99 -10.76 -18.57
CA ARG A 4 -12.65 -10.59 -17.26
C ARG A 4 -11.86 -11.21 -16.10
N LEU A 5 -10.56 -11.42 -16.26
CA LEU A 5 -9.71 -12.09 -15.27
C LEU A 5 -8.38 -11.35 -15.19
N LEU A 6 -8.20 -10.55 -14.13
CA LEU A 6 -7.07 -10.62 -13.20
C LEU A 6 -6.97 -9.34 -12.35
N LEU A 7 -7.57 -9.37 -11.16
CA LEU A 7 -6.88 -8.91 -9.95
C LEU A 7 -7.34 -9.78 -8.76
N PRO A 8 -6.44 -10.37 -7.96
CA PRO A 8 -6.81 -11.17 -6.80
C PRO A 8 -6.84 -10.29 -5.56
N LEU A 9 -8.03 -9.95 -5.08
CA LEU A 9 -8.29 -9.66 -3.67
C LEU A 9 -9.67 -10.20 -3.33
N ALA A 10 -9.67 -11.16 -2.42
CA ALA A 10 -10.83 -11.93 -2.00
C ALA A 10 -11.95 -11.02 -1.50
N LEU A 11 -12.93 -10.79 -2.36
CA LEU A 11 -14.30 -10.49 -1.96
C LEU A 11 -15.09 -11.76 -2.25
N THR A 12 -15.59 -12.40 -1.20
CA THR A 12 -16.63 -13.41 -1.31
C THR A 12 -17.76 -12.87 -2.20
N PRO A 13 -18.21 -13.60 -3.24
CA PRO A 13 -19.34 -13.18 -4.04
C PRO A 13 -20.60 -13.35 -3.17
N ALA A 14 -20.99 -12.29 -2.47
CA ALA A 14 -22.37 -12.18 -2.03
C ALA A 14 -23.21 -12.07 -3.31
N PHE A 15 -23.86 -13.17 -3.66
CA PHE A 15 -24.96 -13.29 -4.61
C PHE A 15 -25.05 -12.19 -5.67
N LEU A 16 -24.43 -12.42 -6.83
CA LEU A 16 -24.90 -11.83 -8.08
C LEU A 16 -26.28 -12.44 -8.37
N GLY A 17 -27.32 -11.82 -7.80
CA GLY A 17 -28.67 -11.97 -8.30
C GLY A 17 -28.77 -11.50 -9.76
N PRO A 18 -29.83 -11.88 -10.48
CA PRO A 18 -30.05 -11.42 -11.84
C PRO A 18 -30.00 -9.88 -11.90
N VAL A 19 -29.29 -9.35 -12.90
CA VAL A 19 -29.29 -7.92 -13.24
C VAL A 19 -30.73 -7.48 -13.42
N PRO A 20 -31.24 -6.48 -12.67
CA PRO A 20 -32.58 -5.97 -12.89
C PRO A 20 -32.63 -5.35 -14.28
N GLN A 21 -33.49 -5.87 -15.16
CA GLN A 21 -33.77 -5.18 -16.42
C GLN A 21 -34.60 -3.94 -16.10
N GLY A 22 -33.96 -2.77 -16.24
CA GLY A 22 -34.67 -1.49 -16.33
C GLY A 22 -35.58 -1.47 -17.56
N PRO A 23 -36.51 -0.50 -17.64
CA PRO A 23 -37.58 -0.50 -18.64
C PRO A 23 -37.03 -0.57 -20.07
N ASP A 24 -37.60 -1.47 -20.87
CA ASP A 24 -37.41 -1.64 -22.31
C ASP A 24 -37.81 -0.37 -23.08
N ASP A 25 -36.99 0.68 -23.03
CA ASP A 25 -36.97 1.68 -24.09
C ASP A 25 -36.18 1.06 -25.25
N ASP A 26 -36.79 0.93 -26.43
CA ASP A 26 -36.11 0.42 -27.62
C ASP A 26 -34.94 1.35 -28.02
N LEU A 27 -33.74 1.01 -27.55
CA LEU A 27 -32.52 1.78 -27.80
C LEU A 27 -32.06 1.68 -29.26
N THR A 28 -32.55 0.68 -30.01
CA THR A 28 -32.09 0.41 -31.38
C THR A 28 -32.53 1.51 -32.35
N GLU A 29 -33.70 2.12 -32.11
CA GLU A 29 -34.22 3.24 -32.90
C GLU A 29 -33.65 4.61 -32.49
N ALA A 30 -32.94 4.68 -31.35
CA ALA A 30 -32.40 5.94 -30.86
C ALA A 30 -31.32 6.51 -31.79
N SER A 31 -31.20 7.84 -31.88
CA SER A 31 -30.07 8.47 -32.58
C SER A 31 -28.78 8.39 -31.74
N VAL A 32 -27.61 8.51 -32.38
CA VAL A 32 -26.31 8.61 -31.67
C VAL A 32 -26.34 9.72 -30.61
N SER A 33 -26.95 10.88 -30.93
CA SER A 33 -27.09 11.98 -29.96
C SER A 33 -28.03 11.63 -28.81
N GLY A 34 -29.09 10.85 -29.06
CA GLY A 34 -30.01 10.36 -28.03
C GLY A 34 -29.31 9.42 -27.06
N LEU A 35 -28.56 8.44 -27.58
CA LEU A 35 -27.77 7.50 -26.77
C LEU A 35 -26.70 8.22 -25.94
N VAL A 36 -25.99 9.19 -26.52
CA VAL A 36 -25.06 10.05 -25.76
C VAL A 36 -25.78 10.82 -24.65
N GLY A 37 -27.03 11.23 -24.87
CA GLY A 37 -27.87 11.85 -23.84
C GLY A 37 -28.14 10.92 -22.65
N LEU A 38 -28.40 9.64 -22.92
CA LEU A 38 -28.58 8.61 -21.89
C LEU A 38 -27.28 8.34 -21.12
N VAL A 39 -26.15 8.20 -21.83
CA VAL A 39 -24.81 8.03 -21.22
C VAL A 39 -24.45 9.24 -20.35
N ARG A 40 -24.81 10.45 -20.76
CA ARG A 40 -24.55 11.69 -20.01
C ARG A 40 -25.35 11.81 -18.72
N ASN A 41 -26.45 11.08 -18.56
CA ASN A 41 -27.35 11.25 -17.43
C ASN A 41 -26.76 10.69 -16.13
N THR A 42 -25.96 11.51 -15.43
CA THR A 42 -25.31 11.14 -14.16
C THR A 42 -26.29 11.13 -12.96
N ARG A 43 -27.61 11.23 -13.18
CA ARG A 43 -28.61 10.96 -12.14
C ARG A 43 -28.97 9.48 -12.05
N LYS A 44 -28.63 8.71 -13.08
CA LYS A 44 -28.72 7.25 -13.08
C LYS A 44 -27.35 6.67 -12.71
N ASP A 45 -27.37 5.49 -12.12
CA ASP A 45 -26.16 4.75 -11.81
C ASP A 45 -25.44 4.33 -13.11
N LEU A 46 -24.14 4.11 -13.04
CA LEU A 46 -23.34 3.78 -14.22
C LEU A 46 -23.89 2.55 -14.95
N ILE A 47 -24.29 1.53 -14.20
CA ILE A 47 -24.86 0.27 -14.69
C ILE A 47 -26.11 0.48 -15.54
N ASP A 48 -26.98 1.43 -15.17
CA ASP A 48 -28.22 1.74 -15.90
C ASP A 48 -27.96 2.44 -17.24
N ARG A 49 -26.73 2.88 -17.47
CA ARG A 49 -26.32 3.59 -18.69
C ARG A 49 -25.52 2.69 -19.63
N GLU A 50 -25.03 1.56 -19.15
CA GLU A 50 -24.24 0.59 -19.93
C GLU A 50 -24.94 0.14 -21.23
N PRO A 51 -26.26 -0.15 -21.25
CA PRO A 51 -26.93 -0.53 -22.49
C PRO A 51 -26.81 0.52 -23.61
N ALA A 52 -26.82 1.81 -23.25
CA ALA A 52 -26.62 2.89 -24.22
C ALA A 52 -25.16 2.99 -24.71
N MET A 53 -24.18 2.59 -23.89
CA MET A 53 -22.77 2.50 -24.28
C MET A 53 -22.54 1.32 -25.23
N GLU A 54 -23.13 0.16 -24.93
CA GLU A 54 -23.11 -1.03 -25.79
C GLU A 54 -23.69 -0.72 -27.17
N GLU A 55 -24.87 -0.10 -27.21
CA GLU A 55 -25.53 0.30 -28.45
C GLU A 55 -24.70 1.32 -29.25
N LEU A 56 -24.03 2.27 -28.58
CA LEU A 56 -23.10 3.19 -29.24
C LEU A 56 -21.90 2.45 -29.86
N LEU A 57 -21.30 1.49 -29.16
CA LEU A 57 -20.21 0.69 -29.71
C LEU A 57 -20.67 -0.18 -30.89
N GLY A 58 -21.90 -0.72 -30.82
CA GLY A 58 -22.53 -1.49 -31.90
C GLY A 58 -22.66 -0.70 -33.22
N ARG A 59 -22.69 0.63 -33.16
CA ARG A 59 -22.72 1.54 -34.33
C ARG A 59 -21.35 1.80 -34.95
N GLY A 60 -20.33 1.06 -34.53
CA GLY A 60 -18.98 1.14 -35.08
C GLY A 60 -18.30 2.48 -34.80
N HIS A 61 -17.53 2.99 -35.78
CA HIS A 61 -16.67 4.16 -35.55
C HIS A 61 -17.44 5.43 -35.13
N GLU A 62 -18.62 5.69 -35.70
CA GLU A 62 -19.38 6.91 -35.38
C GLU A 62 -19.81 6.94 -33.91
N GLY A 63 -20.38 5.83 -33.43
CA GLY A 63 -20.78 5.71 -32.03
C GLY A 63 -19.57 5.67 -31.09
N ALA A 64 -18.48 4.99 -31.46
CA ALA A 64 -17.24 4.97 -30.68
C ALA A 64 -16.59 6.37 -30.54
N PHE A 65 -16.60 7.20 -31.59
CA PHE A 65 -16.16 8.60 -31.49
C PHE A 65 -17.02 9.41 -30.51
N ALA A 66 -18.35 9.24 -30.58
CA ALA A 66 -19.29 9.96 -29.74
C ALA A 66 -19.17 9.53 -28.27
N LEU A 67 -19.07 8.22 -28.03
CA LEU A 67 -18.88 7.61 -26.72
C LEU A 67 -17.56 8.04 -26.10
N GLY A 68 -16.44 7.94 -26.84
CA GLY A 68 -15.13 8.37 -26.35
C GLY A 68 -15.14 9.80 -25.84
N ARG A 69 -15.66 10.78 -26.61
CA ARG A 69 -15.73 12.18 -26.14
C ARG A 69 -16.54 12.36 -24.85
N GLU A 70 -17.60 11.58 -24.68
CA GLU A 70 -18.44 11.67 -23.48
C GLU A 70 -17.74 11.01 -22.29
N LEU A 71 -17.11 9.85 -22.48
CA LEU A 71 -16.35 9.13 -21.46
C LEU A 71 -15.15 9.94 -20.95
N GLU A 72 -14.41 10.67 -21.80
CA GLU A 72 -13.31 11.54 -21.34
C GLU A 72 -13.83 12.57 -20.32
N ARG A 73 -14.91 13.29 -20.67
CA ARG A 73 -15.47 14.33 -19.82
C ARG A 73 -16.00 13.78 -18.50
N GLN A 74 -16.64 12.61 -18.54
CA GLN A 74 -17.15 11.97 -17.33
C GLN A 74 -16.01 11.46 -16.46
N SER A 75 -14.97 10.88 -17.07
CA SER A 75 -13.77 10.42 -16.39
C SER A 75 -13.06 11.55 -15.66
N GLU A 76 -12.84 12.71 -16.31
CA GLU A 76 -12.23 13.87 -15.66
C GLU A 76 -13.03 14.33 -14.42
N ARG A 77 -14.37 14.36 -14.54
CA ARG A 77 -15.26 14.76 -13.44
C ARG A 77 -15.22 13.77 -12.28
N ILE A 78 -15.32 12.47 -12.56
CA ILE A 78 -15.38 11.46 -11.52
C ILE A 78 -14.04 11.28 -10.81
N VAL A 79 -12.92 11.33 -11.54
CA VAL A 79 -11.58 11.28 -10.97
C VAL A 79 -11.36 12.48 -10.04
N THR A 80 -11.81 13.67 -10.44
CA THR A 80 -11.72 14.87 -9.60
C THR A 80 -12.54 14.72 -8.32
N LYS A 81 -13.80 14.25 -8.42
CA LYS A 81 -14.65 13.96 -7.26
C LYS A 81 -14.02 12.92 -6.35
N PHE A 82 -13.50 11.82 -6.90
CA PHE A 82 -12.83 10.78 -6.15
C PHE A 82 -11.63 11.32 -5.38
N LYS A 83 -10.73 12.07 -6.04
CA LYS A 83 -9.55 12.66 -5.38
C LYS A 83 -9.96 13.56 -4.20
N MET A 84 -10.96 14.42 -4.39
CA MET A 84 -11.48 15.29 -3.33
C MET A 84 -12.13 14.51 -2.18
N SER A 85 -12.94 13.49 -2.51
CA SER A 85 -13.60 12.61 -1.54
C SER A 85 -12.57 11.83 -0.73
N ARG A 86 -11.64 11.17 -1.41
CA ARG A 86 -10.52 10.42 -0.84
C ARG A 86 -9.70 11.28 0.13
N ASP A 87 -9.29 12.47 -0.29
CA ASP A 87 -8.43 13.31 0.56
C ASP A 87 -9.16 13.81 1.81
N ARG A 88 -10.46 14.07 1.71
CA ARG A 88 -11.32 14.39 2.86
C ARG A 88 -11.46 13.19 3.78
N PHE A 89 -11.95 12.09 3.25
CA PHE A 89 -12.16 10.84 3.97
C PHE A 89 -10.91 10.39 4.71
N ILE A 90 -9.73 10.39 4.08
CA ILE A 90 -8.48 9.98 4.74
C ILE A 90 -8.15 10.88 5.94
N ARG A 91 -8.38 12.20 5.85
CA ARG A 91 -8.13 13.10 6.99
C ARG A 91 -9.08 12.82 8.15
N ASP A 92 -10.36 12.60 7.85
CA ASP A 92 -11.38 12.35 8.86
C ASP A 92 -11.19 10.97 9.48
N PHE A 93 -10.83 9.97 8.67
CA PHE A 93 -10.44 8.64 9.12
C PHE A 93 -9.20 8.66 10.02
N GLU A 94 -8.15 9.40 9.66
CA GLU A 94 -6.96 9.56 10.52
C GLU A 94 -7.31 10.16 11.87
N LYS A 95 -8.19 11.17 11.88
CA LYS A 95 -8.67 11.80 13.11
C LYS A 95 -9.49 10.83 13.96
N ALA A 96 -10.40 10.07 13.34
CA ALA A 96 -11.20 9.06 14.02
C ALA A 96 -10.31 7.96 14.63
N ALA A 97 -9.34 7.45 13.88
CA ALA A 97 -8.38 6.45 14.35
C ALA A 97 -7.57 6.95 15.55
N LEU A 98 -7.07 8.20 15.50
CA LEU A 98 -6.33 8.82 16.61
C LEU A 98 -7.22 8.98 17.85
N THR A 99 -8.46 9.46 17.68
CA THR A 99 -9.42 9.66 18.78
C THR A 99 -9.84 8.35 19.42
N GLY A 100 -10.09 7.31 18.62
CA GLY A 100 -10.47 5.98 19.10
C GLY A 100 -9.39 5.37 20.00
N ILE A 101 -8.13 5.43 19.55
CA ILE A 101 -6.97 4.98 20.34
C ILE A 101 -6.78 5.83 21.60
N ALA A 102 -6.89 7.16 21.49
CA ALA A 102 -6.72 8.03 22.66
C ALA A 102 -7.78 7.74 23.74
N THR A 103 -9.01 7.47 23.33
CA THR A 103 -10.13 7.14 24.23
C THR A 103 -9.97 5.76 24.87
N SER A 104 -9.38 4.79 24.16
CA SER A 104 -9.19 3.42 24.68
C SER A 104 -8.03 3.29 25.69
N LEU A 105 -7.16 4.30 25.80
CA LEU A 105 -5.93 4.23 26.59
C LEU A 105 -6.04 4.98 27.93
N ASP A 106 -6.72 4.35 28.89
CA ASP A 106 -6.76 4.83 30.27
C ASP A 106 -5.41 4.66 31.01
N ARG A 107 -5.36 5.11 32.28
CA ARG A 107 -4.15 4.99 33.11
C ARG A 107 -3.69 3.54 33.31
N LYS A 108 -4.62 2.58 33.37
CA LYS A 108 -4.29 1.16 33.57
C LYS A 108 -3.72 0.55 32.28
N ALA A 109 -4.31 0.88 31.13
CA ALA A 109 -3.81 0.49 29.83
C ALA A 109 -2.38 0.99 29.61
N TRP A 110 -2.11 2.26 29.94
CA TRP A 110 -0.75 2.82 29.87
C TRP A 110 0.24 2.11 30.80
N ALA A 111 -0.14 1.83 32.04
CA ALA A 111 0.71 1.06 32.95
C ALA A 111 1.03 -0.34 32.39
N ARG A 112 0.03 -1.00 31.79
CA ARG A 112 0.21 -2.30 31.15
C ARG A 112 1.12 -2.24 29.93
N ILE A 113 0.96 -1.22 29.08
CA ILE A 113 1.85 -0.99 27.92
C ILE A 113 3.30 -0.88 28.35
N GLU A 114 3.58 -0.06 29.37
CA GLU A 114 4.96 0.14 29.86
C GLU A 114 5.53 -1.14 30.49
N GLU A 115 4.71 -1.92 31.21
CA GLU A 115 5.10 -3.24 31.71
C GLU A 115 5.48 -4.20 30.56
N LEU A 116 4.64 -4.29 29.52
CA LEU A 116 4.87 -5.17 28.37
C LEU A 116 6.12 -4.76 27.58
N ARG A 117 6.33 -3.45 27.39
CA ARG A 117 7.55 -2.89 26.78
C ARG A 117 8.78 -3.26 27.60
N ALA A 118 8.75 -3.04 28.91
CA ALA A 118 9.86 -3.36 29.80
C ALA A 118 10.16 -4.87 29.80
N ARG A 119 9.14 -5.72 29.85
CA ARG A 119 9.26 -7.17 29.79
C ARG A 119 9.89 -7.65 28.48
N SER A 120 9.38 -7.17 27.35
CA SER A 120 9.87 -7.56 26.02
C SER A 120 11.31 -7.08 25.80
N LEU A 121 11.59 -5.80 26.02
CA LEU A 121 12.94 -5.22 25.85
C LEU A 121 13.96 -5.81 26.83
N GLY A 122 13.54 -6.07 28.08
CA GLY A 122 14.40 -6.71 29.09
C GLY A 122 14.82 -8.11 28.65
N ALA A 123 13.87 -8.91 28.16
CA ALA A 123 14.16 -10.22 27.59
C ALA A 123 15.10 -10.13 26.38
N SER A 124 14.77 -9.27 25.41
CA SER A 124 15.57 -9.05 24.19
C SER A 124 17.01 -8.60 24.46
N ARG A 125 17.27 -7.92 25.59
CA ARG A 125 18.60 -7.41 25.95
C ARG A 125 19.39 -8.37 26.86
N SER A 126 18.73 -9.37 27.44
CA SER A 126 19.36 -10.35 28.34
C SER A 126 20.57 -11.03 27.69
N LYS A 127 21.68 -11.27 28.40
CA LYS A 127 22.90 -11.86 27.82
C LYS A 127 22.66 -13.23 27.16
N GLY A 128 21.75 -14.03 27.71
CA GLY A 128 21.41 -15.37 27.24
C GLY A 128 20.17 -15.46 26.33
N LEU A 129 19.81 -14.39 25.61
CA LEU A 129 18.65 -14.39 24.72
C LEU A 129 18.62 -15.64 23.83
N ALA A 130 17.58 -16.45 23.99
CA ALA A 130 17.33 -17.64 23.18
C ALA A 130 16.02 -17.49 22.39
N LYS A 131 15.88 -18.29 21.33
CA LYS A 131 14.64 -18.34 20.53
C LYS A 131 13.41 -18.72 21.38
N SER A 132 13.58 -19.57 22.39
CA SER A 132 12.52 -19.91 23.35
C SER A 132 12.07 -18.70 24.17
N THR A 133 13.02 -17.89 24.65
CA THR A 133 12.72 -16.64 25.38
C THR A 133 11.94 -15.66 24.51
N ILE A 134 12.32 -15.50 23.24
CA ILE A 134 11.58 -14.66 22.28
C ILE A 134 10.13 -15.14 22.19
N LYS A 135 9.92 -16.44 21.95
CA LYS A 135 8.57 -17.03 21.82
C LYS A 135 7.73 -16.96 23.09
N GLN A 136 8.34 -17.13 24.26
CA GLN A 136 7.61 -17.24 25.53
C GLN A 136 7.41 -15.88 26.21
N THR A 137 8.20 -14.88 25.85
CA THR A 137 8.21 -13.57 26.53
C THR A 137 7.94 -12.42 25.57
N CYS A 138 8.70 -12.33 24.47
CA CYS A 138 8.58 -11.21 23.55
C CYS A 138 7.31 -11.33 22.70
N ASP A 139 7.00 -12.51 22.16
CA ASP A 139 5.83 -12.70 21.27
C ASP A 139 4.50 -12.39 21.97
N PRO A 140 4.19 -12.94 23.16
CA PRO A 140 2.94 -12.62 23.85
C PRO A 140 2.86 -11.14 24.24
N ALA A 141 3.99 -10.54 24.63
CA ALA A 141 4.02 -9.13 24.96
C ALA A 141 3.76 -8.25 23.72
N MET A 142 4.31 -8.62 22.56
CA MET A 142 4.09 -7.93 21.30
C MET A 142 2.66 -8.08 20.78
N GLU A 143 2.05 -9.25 20.98
CA GLU A 143 0.65 -9.51 20.64
C GLU A 143 -0.29 -8.65 21.47
N GLU A 144 -0.10 -8.62 22.80
CA GLU A 144 -0.90 -7.77 23.68
C GLU A 144 -0.68 -6.28 23.42
N LEU A 145 0.58 -5.85 23.17
CA LEU A 145 0.87 -4.48 22.73
C LEU A 145 0.17 -4.13 21.41
N ALA A 146 0.09 -5.07 20.46
CA ALA A 146 -0.61 -4.83 19.21
C ALA A 146 -2.12 -4.66 19.42
N GLY A 147 -2.73 -5.38 20.36
CA GLY A 147 -4.13 -5.21 20.74
C GLY A 147 -4.41 -3.89 21.48
N LEU A 148 -3.49 -3.45 22.34
CA LEU A 148 -3.66 -2.21 23.12
C LEU A 148 -3.37 -0.94 22.30
N LEU A 149 -2.35 -0.98 21.43
CA LEU A 149 -1.83 0.19 20.71
C LEU A 149 -2.28 0.25 19.24
N GLY A 150 -2.93 -0.80 18.75
CA GLY A 150 -3.38 -0.93 17.37
C GLY A 150 -4.88 -0.73 17.24
N THR A 151 -5.29 -0.34 16.03
CA THR A 151 -6.68 -0.41 15.58
C THR A 151 -6.69 -1.02 14.18
N THR A 152 -7.88 -1.41 13.71
CA THR A 152 -8.08 -1.91 12.34
C THR A 152 -8.90 -0.91 11.55
N ILE A 153 -8.85 -1.01 10.21
CA ILE A 153 -9.70 -0.16 9.36
C ILE A 153 -11.17 -0.37 9.73
N GLN A 154 -11.58 -1.63 9.87
CA GLN A 154 -12.95 -1.97 10.23
C GLN A 154 -13.36 -1.40 11.59
N ALA A 155 -12.51 -1.50 12.62
CA ALA A 155 -12.85 -0.99 13.95
C ALA A 155 -13.00 0.54 13.97
N VAL A 156 -12.28 1.27 13.12
CA VAL A 156 -12.46 2.72 12.97
C VAL A 156 -13.80 3.04 12.29
N LEU A 157 -14.15 2.30 11.24
CA LEU A 157 -15.42 2.49 10.52
C LEU A 157 -16.63 2.07 11.35
N ASP A 158 -16.55 0.97 12.10
CA ASP A 158 -17.63 0.51 12.99
C ASP A 158 -17.92 1.51 14.13
N GLY A 159 -16.95 2.38 14.45
CA GLY A 159 -17.09 3.41 15.47
C GLY A 159 -17.71 4.71 14.97
N ASP A 160 -17.94 4.88 13.66
CA ASP A 160 -18.39 6.13 13.05
C ASP A 160 -19.18 5.85 11.76
N GLU A 161 -20.52 5.86 11.87
CA GLU A 161 -21.45 5.53 10.77
C GLU A 161 -21.31 6.50 9.58
N GLU A 162 -21.18 7.81 9.83
CA GLU A 162 -20.99 8.81 8.78
C GLU A 162 -19.68 8.57 8.03
N LEU A 163 -18.61 8.24 8.75
CA LEU A 163 -17.33 7.89 8.15
C LEU A 163 -17.40 6.59 7.33
N ALA A 164 -18.20 5.61 7.75
CA ALA A 164 -18.43 4.38 7.01
C ALA A 164 -19.19 4.63 5.69
N GLU A 165 -20.20 5.51 5.71
CA GLU A 165 -20.90 5.96 4.51
C GLU A 165 -19.95 6.69 3.54
N ASP A 166 -19.12 7.60 4.06
CA ASP A 166 -18.11 8.34 3.29
C ASP A 166 -17.07 7.39 2.66
N HIS A 167 -16.68 6.33 3.37
CA HIS A 167 -15.82 5.28 2.83
C HIS A 167 -16.48 4.58 1.64
N GLN A 168 -17.74 4.16 1.79
CA GLN A 168 -18.49 3.49 0.73
C GLN A 168 -18.67 4.41 -0.49
N ALA A 169 -19.05 5.67 -0.29
CA ALA A 169 -19.20 6.66 -1.35
C ALA A 169 -17.87 6.90 -2.09
N THR A 170 -16.75 7.01 -1.36
CA THR A 170 -15.42 7.18 -1.95
C THR A 170 -15.00 5.95 -2.77
N ARG A 171 -15.29 4.73 -2.30
CA ARG A 171 -15.04 3.50 -3.05
C ARG A 171 -15.87 3.42 -4.33
N SER A 172 -17.16 3.77 -4.23
CA SER A 172 -18.08 3.78 -5.38
C SER A 172 -17.58 4.70 -6.48
N LEU A 173 -17.15 5.91 -6.13
CA LEU A 173 -16.53 6.85 -7.10
C LEU A 173 -15.30 6.24 -7.81
N ALA A 174 -14.50 5.44 -7.11
CA ALA A 174 -13.34 4.81 -7.71
C ALA A 174 -13.74 3.64 -8.63
N GLN A 175 -14.74 2.85 -8.23
CA GLN A 175 -15.28 1.75 -9.04
C GLN A 175 -15.88 2.28 -10.35
N ASP A 176 -16.71 3.32 -10.27
CA ASP A 176 -17.27 3.97 -11.45
C ASP A 176 -16.19 4.54 -12.37
N ALA A 177 -15.13 5.10 -11.79
CA ALA A 177 -14.02 5.65 -12.55
C ALA A 177 -13.22 4.57 -13.29
N TRP A 178 -13.08 3.38 -12.70
CA TRP A 178 -12.53 2.19 -13.35
C TRP A 178 -13.44 1.68 -14.46
N ALA A 179 -14.73 1.53 -14.20
CA ALA A 179 -15.68 1.06 -15.21
C ALA A 179 -15.74 2.02 -16.41
N LEU A 180 -15.72 3.34 -16.19
CA LEU A 180 -15.59 4.32 -17.28
C LEU A 180 -14.30 4.18 -18.08
N ARG A 181 -13.21 3.72 -17.45
CA ARG A 181 -11.95 3.41 -18.14
C ARG A 181 -12.06 2.14 -18.98
N ASP A 182 -12.73 1.11 -18.51
CA ASP A 182 -12.99 -0.10 -19.31
C ASP A 182 -13.79 0.24 -20.58
N TRP A 183 -14.88 1.01 -20.42
CA TRP A 183 -15.68 1.50 -21.55
C TRP A 183 -14.88 2.39 -22.50
N TRP A 184 -13.92 3.15 -21.97
CA TRP A 184 -13.00 3.94 -22.78
C TRP A 184 -12.09 3.06 -23.62
N ASP A 185 -11.49 2.04 -23.01
CA ASP A 185 -10.58 1.12 -23.69
C ASP A 185 -11.32 0.33 -24.79
N ASP A 186 -12.58 -0.04 -24.57
CA ASP A 186 -13.45 -0.63 -25.60
C ASP A 186 -13.72 0.34 -26.76
N ALA A 187 -14.00 1.61 -26.48
CA ALA A 187 -14.16 2.63 -27.53
C ALA A 187 -12.85 2.85 -28.30
N VAL A 188 -11.71 2.86 -27.62
CA VAL A 188 -10.38 2.94 -28.23
C VAL A 188 -10.11 1.75 -29.14
N ALA A 189 -10.47 0.53 -28.71
CA ALA A 189 -10.29 -0.68 -29.50
C ALA A 189 -11.06 -0.66 -30.82
N VAL A 190 -12.26 -0.07 -30.84
CA VAL A 190 -13.02 0.16 -32.08
C VAL A 190 -12.34 1.18 -32.99
N LEU A 191 -11.72 2.22 -32.41
CA LEU A 191 -11.17 3.35 -33.18
C LEU A 191 -9.76 3.12 -33.71
N VAL A 192 -8.94 2.29 -33.04
CA VAL A 192 -7.52 2.07 -33.36
C VAL A 192 -7.31 1.51 -34.78
N ALA A 193 -8.33 0.85 -35.34
CA ALA A 193 -8.29 0.33 -36.70
C ALA A 193 -8.36 1.41 -37.80
N THR A 194 -8.45 2.71 -37.45
CA THR A 194 -8.57 3.80 -38.42
C THR A 194 -7.59 4.94 -38.17
N GLU A 195 -7.04 5.53 -39.23
CA GLU A 195 -6.14 6.69 -39.14
C GLU A 195 -6.82 7.89 -38.43
N ARG A 196 -8.13 8.08 -38.67
CA ARG A 196 -8.93 9.10 -38.00
C ARG A 196 -9.08 8.80 -36.49
N GLY A 197 -9.26 7.54 -36.13
CA GLY A 197 -9.36 7.09 -34.74
C GLY A 197 -8.05 7.26 -33.99
N GLU A 198 -6.92 6.87 -34.58
CA GLU A 198 -5.59 7.09 -33.98
C GLU A 198 -5.32 8.58 -33.70
N LYS A 199 -5.63 9.47 -34.66
CA LYS A 199 -5.49 10.92 -34.47
C LYS A 199 -6.41 11.46 -33.37
N PHE A 200 -7.59 10.87 -33.22
CA PHE A 200 -8.53 11.24 -32.17
C PHE A 200 -8.04 10.78 -30.79
N ILE A 201 -7.62 9.52 -30.64
CA ILE A 201 -7.08 8.98 -29.39
C ILE A 201 -5.88 9.79 -28.91
N LYS A 202 -4.95 10.16 -29.80
CA LYS A 202 -3.77 10.99 -29.46
C LYS A 202 -4.11 12.39 -28.95
N ARG A 203 -5.30 12.92 -29.26
CA ARG A 203 -5.75 14.25 -28.81
C ARG A 203 -6.45 14.20 -27.46
N LEU A 204 -6.92 13.02 -27.08
CA LEU A 204 -7.57 12.81 -25.81
C LEU A 204 -6.51 12.53 -24.76
N LYS A 205 -6.72 13.05 -23.55
CA LYS A 205 -5.84 12.74 -22.42
C LYS A 205 -6.05 11.30 -21.94
N GLY A 206 -7.23 10.76 -22.22
CA GLY A 206 -7.71 9.52 -21.63
C GLY A 206 -8.07 9.70 -20.15
N PRO A 207 -8.79 8.75 -19.54
CA PRO A 207 -8.99 8.74 -18.10
C PRO A 207 -7.63 8.65 -17.41
N ASP A 208 -7.34 9.57 -16.47
CA ASP A 208 -6.15 9.51 -15.59
C ASP A 208 -5.91 8.07 -15.14
N ALA A 209 -4.65 7.63 -15.06
CA ALA A 209 -4.30 6.31 -14.57
C ALA A 209 -4.80 6.14 -13.12
N LEU A 210 -5.99 5.56 -12.99
CA LEU A 210 -6.63 5.17 -11.73
C LEU A 210 -6.10 3.83 -11.23
N GLU A 211 -5.21 3.16 -11.97
CA GLU A 211 -4.61 1.87 -11.63
C GLU A 211 -4.07 1.85 -10.19
N ASP A 212 -3.58 3.00 -9.69
CA ASP A 212 -3.08 3.12 -8.32
C ASP A 212 -4.12 3.60 -7.29
N SER A 213 -5.35 3.97 -7.66
CA SER A 213 -6.23 4.79 -6.81
C SER A 213 -6.88 4.06 -5.62
N LEU A 214 -7.53 2.92 -5.84
CA LEU A 214 -8.15 2.10 -4.78
C LEU A 214 -7.10 1.39 -3.92
N GLU A 215 -6.07 0.82 -4.56
CA GLU A 215 -4.92 0.28 -3.85
C GLU A 215 -4.22 1.37 -3.02
N SER A 216 -4.16 2.61 -3.54
CA SER A 216 -3.69 3.76 -2.76
C SER A 216 -4.62 4.10 -1.61
N LEU A 217 -5.94 3.99 -1.75
CA LEU A 217 -6.85 4.25 -0.64
C LEU A 217 -6.62 3.25 0.49
N GLU A 218 -6.71 1.95 0.23
CA GLU A 218 -6.51 0.90 1.25
C GLU A 218 -5.12 0.97 1.88
N ARG A 219 -4.09 1.23 1.08
CA ARG A 219 -2.73 1.48 1.58
C ARG A 219 -2.69 2.69 2.51
N GLN A 220 -3.33 3.80 2.13
CA GLN A 220 -3.37 5.01 2.96
C GLN A 220 -4.14 4.78 4.26
N LEU A 221 -5.22 3.99 4.25
CA LEU A 221 -5.94 3.61 5.47
C LEU A 221 -5.10 2.72 6.37
N THR A 222 -4.40 1.73 5.80
CA THR A 222 -3.43 0.91 6.53
C THR A 222 -2.32 1.75 7.15
N GLN A 223 -1.88 2.81 6.46
CA GLN A 223 -0.92 3.76 7.03
C GLN A 223 -1.52 4.67 8.09
N ALA A 224 -2.76 5.09 7.93
CA ALA A 224 -3.47 5.91 8.91
C ALA A 224 -3.62 5.17 10.25
N VAL A 225 -4.06 3.90 10.24
CA VAL A 225 -4.19 3.11 11.47
C VAL A 225 -2.84 2.86 12.16
N GLU A 226 -1.76 2.68 11.38
CA GLU A 226 -0.41 2.56 11.98
C GLU A 226 0.09 3.89 12.55
N ARG A 227 -0.21 5.02 11.90
CA ARG A 227 0.12 6.36 12.44
C ARG A 227 -0.75 6.73 13.65
N ALA A 228 -1.90 6.07 13.82
CA ALA A 228 -2.74 6.24 15.00
C ALA A 228 -2.13 5.60 16.25
N THR A 229 -1.27 4.59 16.10
CA THR A 229 -0.50 4.02 17.21
C THR A 229 0.24 5.13 17.97
N PRO A 230 0.12 5.21 19.31
CA PRO A 230 0.80 6.23 20.10
C PRO A 230 2.32 6.16 19.93
N MET A 231 2.92 7.27 19.52
CA MET A 231 4.35 7.37 19.22
C MET A 231 4.87 8.79 19.45
N SER A 232 6.19 8.94 19.56
CA SER A 232 6.83 10.24 19.66
C SER A 232 6.60 11.09 18.40
N ASN A 233 6.62 12.42 18.54
CA ASN A 233 6.58 13.33 17.40
C ASN A 233 7.72 13.07 16.41
N THR A 234 8.90 12.72 16.90
CA THR A 234 10.05 12.32 16.10
C THR A 234 9.74 11.08 15.26
N SER A 235 9.17 10.04 15.86
CA SER A 235 8.80 8.82 15.13
C SER A 235 7.71 9.09 14.09
N ARG A 236 6.71 9.92 14.43
CA ARG A 236 5.66 10.36 13.49
C ARG A 236 6.25 11.08 12.28
N ALA A 237 7.22 11.97 12.50
CA ALA A 237 7.93 12.66 11.42
C ALA A 237 8.75 11.68 10.57
N VAL A 238 9.41 10.69 11.18
CA VAL A 238 10.16 9.64 10.47
C VAL A 238 9.25 8.79 9.58
N PHE A 239 8.06 8.38 10.04
CA PHE A 239 7.10 7.67 9.19
C PHE A 239 6.72 8.49 7.94
N LYS A 240 6.48 9.81 8.12
CA LYS A 240 6.19 10.72 7.00
C LYS A 240 7.38 10.86 6.04
N ILE A 241 8.60 11.00 6.56
CA ILE A 241 9.82 11.07 5.75
C ILE A 241 10.03 9.78 4.95
N ASN A 242 9.88 8.62 5.60
CA ASN A 242 10.07 7.33 4.95
C ASN A 242 9.04 7.08 3.84
N GLU A 243 7.83 7.64 3.95
CA GLU A 243 6.84 7.58 2.86
C GLU A 243 7.35 8.22 1.57
N GLY A 244 8.11 9.33 1.69
CA GLY A 244 8.73 10.00 0.54
C GLY A 244 9.74 9.12 -0.21
N THR A 245 10.29 8.09 0.44
CA THR A 245 11.27 7.18 -0.18
C THR A 245 10.64 5.99 -0.91
N ARG A 246 9.31 5.83 -0.86
CA ARG A 246 8.61 4.63 -1.36
C ARG A 246 8.91 4.34 -2.84
N LEU A 247 8.93 5.38 -3.68
CA LEU A 247 9.15 5.24 -5.12
C LEU A 247 10.61 4.96 -5.50
N GLU A 248 11.55 5.14 -4.56
CA GLU A 248 12.98 4.87 -4.75
C GLU A 248 13.38 3.44 -4.30
N LEU A 249 12.44 2.72 -3.69
CA LEU A 249 12.63 1.41 -3.10
C LEU A 249 11.88 0.33 -3.89
N LYS A 250 12.39 -0.92 -3.84
CA LYS A 250 11.55 -2.05 -4.26
C LYS A 250 10.40 -2.18 -3.23
N PRO A 251 9.19 -2.57 -3.65
CA PRO A 251 8.03 -2.64 -2.74
C PRO A 251 8.33 -3.40 -1.44
N GLU A 252 8.97 -4.56 -1.55
CA GLU A 252 9.27 -5.40 -0.38
C GLU A 252 10.38 -4.84 0.52
N GLU A 253 11.29 -4.01 0.00
CA GLU A 253 12.30 -3.32 0.82
C GLU A 253 11.65 -2.22 1.66
N TYR A 254 10.74 -1.45 1.05
CA TYR A 254 9.93 -0.45 1.77
C TYR A 254 9.07 -1.13 2.85
N LEU A 255 8.36 -2.20 2.50
CA LEU A 255 7.50 -2.94 3.43
C LEU A 255 8.29 -3.55 4.60
N GLY A 256 9.49 -4.07 4.35
CA GLY A 256 10.36 -4.56 5.43
C GLY A 256 10.85 -3.47 6.38
N ASN A 257 11.32 -2.33 5.85
CA ASN A 257 11.72 -1.18 6.68
C ASN A 257 10.55 -0.65 7.53
N ARG A 258 9.36 -0.55 6.92
CA ARG A 258 8.13 -0.12 7.60
C ARG A 258 7.74 -1.10 8.70
N ARG A 259 7.77 -2.41 8.44
CA ARG A 259 7.48 -3.46 9.42
C ARG A 259 8.38 -3.35 10.65
N LEU A 260 9.68 -3.12 10.47
CA LEU A 260 10.58 -2.93 11.60
C LEU A 260 10.22 -1.69 12.42
N ASN A 261 9.89 -0.57 11.78
CA ASN A 261 9.50 0.64 12.50
C ASN A 261 8.20 0.46 13.30
N VAL A 262 7.23 -0.28 12.79
CA VAL A 262 6.01 -0.65 13.54
C VAL A 262 6.35 -1.45 14.79
N ILE A 263 7.26 -2.44 14.69
CA ILE A 263 7.74 -3.22 15.84
C ILE A 263 8.43 -2.30 16.86
N ARG A 264 9.34 -1.44 16.39
CA ARG A 264 10.12 -0.52 17.24
C ARG A 264 9.22 0.44 18.01
N VAL A 265 8.25 1.06 17.34
CA VAL A 265 7.33 2.02 17.98
C VAL A 265 6.40 1.34 18.99
N ARG A 266 5.90 0.13 18.71
CA ARG A 266 5.13 -0.64 19.70
C ARG A 266 5.94 -0.90 20.97
N LEU A 267 7.23 -1.18 20.82
CA LEU A 267 8.18 -1.33 21.93
C LEU A 267 8.62 -0.01 22.57
N GLY A 268 8.13 1.14 22.10
CA GLY A 268 8.52 2.45 22.62
C GLY A 268 9.90 2.93 22.14
N LEU A 269 10.50 2.27 21.14
CA LEU A 269 11.74 2.68 20.50
C LEU A 269 11.47 3.71 19.39
N GLN A 270 12.45 4.56 19.08
CA GLN A 270 12.36 5.49 17.96
C GLN A 270 12.33 4.75 16.62
N ALA A 271 11.46 5.20 15.72
CA ALA A 271 11.47 4.77 14.33
C ALA A 271 12.79 5.18 13.64
N LEU A 272 13.25 4.34 12.71
CA LEU A 272 14.48 4.52 11.95
C LEU A 272 14.18 5.20 10.61
N ARG A 273 14.95 6.22 10.27
CA ARG A 273 14.89 6.83 8.93
C ARG A 273 15.41 5.85 7.90
N THR A 274 14.72 5.70 6.77
CA THR A 274 15.24 4.93 5.64
C THR A 274 16.40 5.69 5.01
N ASP A 275 17.58 5.08 4.96
CA ASP A 275 18.76 5.61 4.27
C ASP A 275 18.97 4.86 2.96
N LEU A 276 18.78 5.58 1.85
CA LEU A 276 18.91 5.02 0.51
C LEU A 276 20.34 4.60 0.18
N ARG A 277 21.36 5.22 0.80
CA ARG A 277 22.77 4.81 0.65
C ARG A 277 23.00 3.45 1.27
N LEU A 278 22.49 3.24 2.50
CA LEU A 278 22.54 1.93 3.15
C LEU A 278 21.76 0.88 2.36
N THR A 279 20.61 1.26 1.79
CA THR A 279 19.80 0.36 0.95
C THR A 279 20.57 -0.09 -0.29
N ARG A 280 21.27 0.81 -0.99
CA ARG A 280 22.14 0.43 -2.13
C ARG A 280 23.26 -0.52 -1.70
N ALA A 281 23.94 -0.24 -0.58
CA ALA A 281 24.97 -1.13 -0.04
C ALA A 281 24.41 -2.53 0.28
N CYS A 282 23.20 -2.60 0.84
CA CYS A 282 22.50 -3.86 1.12
C CYS A 282 22.15 -4.65 -0.16
N ARG A 283 21.66 -3.95 -1.20
CA ARG A 283 21.35 -4.58 -2.49
C ARG A 283 22.62 -5.16 -3.12
N GLY A 284 23.71 -4.39 -3.08
CA GLY A 284 25.03 -4.82 -3.54
C GLY A 284 25.53 -6.06 -2.80
N HIS A 285 25.46 -6.10 -1.47
CA HIS A 285 25.88 -7.29 -0.71
C HIS A 285 25.01 -8.52 -0.99
N SER A 286 23.70 -8.32 -1.14
CA SER A 286 22.78 -9.40 -1.49
C SER A 286 23.06 -9.96 -2.89
N GLN A 287 23.48 -9.09 -3.81
CA GLN A 287 23.93 -9.48 -5.14
C GLN A 287 25.27 -10.21 -5.08
N ASP A 288 26.26 -9.68 -4.35
CA ASP A 288 27.56 -10.33 -4.15
C ASP A 288 27.37 -11.78 -3.63
N MET A 289 26.50 -11.99 -2.62
CA MET A 289 26.19 -13.32 -2.06
C MET A 289 25.67 -14.31 -3.12
N VAL A 290 24.84 -13.83 -4.04
CA VAL A 290 24.32 -14.66 -5.14
C VAL A 290 25.39 -14.93 -6.20
N GLU A 291 26.08 -13.88 -6.67
CA GLU A 291 27.02 -13.97 -7.78
C GLU A 291 28.28 -14.77 -7.43
N HIS A 292 28.73 -14.68 -6.17
CA HIS A 292 29.93 -15.37 -5.70
C HIS A 292 29.63 -16.61 -4.86
N GLY A 293 28.35 -17.01 -4.73
CA GLY A 293 27.95 -18.27 -4.10
C GLY A 293 28.32 -18.38 -2.62
N PHE A 294 28.12 -17.32 -1.83
CA PHE A 294 28.42 -17.32 -0.40
C PHE A 294 27.27 -16.73 0.44
N PHE A 295 27.23 -17.08 1.73
CA PHE A 295 26.31 -16.49 2.69
C PHE A 295 27.07 -16.09 3.95
N SER A 296 27.53 -14.83 4.01
CA SER A 296 28.38 -14.32 5.09
C SER A 296 28.26 -12.81 5.22
N HIS A 297 28.52 -12.29 6.42
CA HIS A 297 28.72 -10.86 6.65
C HIS A 297 29.98 -10.33 5.94
N THR A 298 30.95 -11.21 5.69
CA THR A 298 32.20 -10.89 5.00
C THR A 298 32.08 -11.19 3.52
N SER A 299 32.24 -10.16 2.67
CA SER A 299 32.27 -10.34 1.21
C SER A 299 33.68 -10.71 0.75
N PRO A 300 33.84 -11.63 -0.22
CA PRO A 300 35.12 -11.90 -0.87
C PRO A 300 35.49 -10.82 -1.90
N VAL A 301 34.59 -9.87 -2.20
CA VAL A 301 34.83 -8.80 -3.17
C VAL A 301 35.75 -7.74 -2.56
N ALA A 302 36.87 -7.48 -3.23
CA ALA A 302 37.87 -6.51 -2.78
C ALA A 302 37.25 -5.12 -2.57
N GLY A 303 37.52 -4.53 -1.40
CA GLY A 303 36.98 -3.24 -0.98
C GLY A 303 35.56 -3.28 -0.41
N LYS A 304 34.87 -4.44 -0.43
CA LYS A 304 33.51 -4.63 0.11
C LYS A 304 33.46 -5.59 1.30
N GLU A 305 34.60 -5.93 1.89
CA GLU A 305 34.72 -7.07 2.78
C GLU A 305 33.85 -6.95 4.03
N THR A 306 33.63 -5.74 4.54
CA THR A 306 32.83 -5.51 5.75
C THR A 306 31.58 -4.68 5.47
N PRO A 307 30.53 -4.79 6.31
CA PRO A 307 29.34 -3.93 6.23
C PRO A 307 29.68 -2.44 6.19
N TRP A 308 30.69 -2.02 6.96
CA TRP A 308 31.14 -0.63 7.04
C TRP A 308 31.78 -0.16 5.74
N LYS A 309 32.63 -0.99 5.12
CA LYS A 309 33.22 -0.67 3.82
C LYS A 309 32.14 -0.55 2.75
N ARG A 310 31.19 -1.49 2.71
CA ARG A 310 30.05 -1.43 1.77
C ARG A 310 29.21 -0.18 1.96
N ALA A 311 28.88 0.19 3.21
CA ALA A 311 28.17 1.42 3.51
C ALA A 311 28.96 2.67 3.07
N ALA A 312 30.28 2.71 3.36
CA ALA A 312 31.15 3.84 3.04
C ALA A 312 31.28 4.07 1.52
N LEU A 313 31.33 3.01 0.72
CA LEU A 313 31.34 3.09 -0.75
C LEU A 313 30.10 3.80 -1.32
N GLU A 314 28.96 3.69 -0.64
CA GLU A 314 27.71 4.38 -0.99
C GLU A 314 27.57 5.76 -0.31
N GLY A 315 28.58 6.20 0.43
CA GLY A 315 28.58 7.44 1.21
C GLY A 315 27.74 7.38 2.49
N GLY A 316 27.48 6.17 3.01
CA GLY A 316 26.74 5.91 4.25
C GLY A 316 27.65 5.44 5.39
N HIS A 317 27.08 5.35 6.59
CA HIS A 317 27.73 4.79 7.78
C HIS A 317 26.78 3.79 8.42
N ALA A 318 27.27 2.57 8.67
CA ALA A 318 26.50 1.55 9.35
C ALA A 318 27.14 1.19 10.71
N GLY A 319 26.35 0.65 11.62
CA GLY A 319 26.72 0.18 12.97
C GLY A 319 26.19 -1.23 13.32
N ALA A 320 25.29 -1.82 12.51
CA ALA A 320 24.97 -3.25 12.57
C ALA A 320 24.54 -3.81 11.20
N GLU A 321 24.59 -5.14 11.04
CA GLU A 321 24.09 -5.86 9.85
C GLU A 321 23.25 -7.08 10.23
N ASN A 322 22.17 -7.31 9.48
CA ASN A 322 21.49 -8.58 9.41
C ASN A 322 21.51 -9.12 7.97
N ILE A 323 21.66 -10.44 7.80
CA ILE A 323 21.50 -11.11 6.50
C ILE A 323 20.51 -12.27 6.60
N ALA A 324 19.77 -12.53 5.52
CA ALA A 324 18.86 -13.67 5.41
C ALA A 324 18.78 -14.18 3.96
N ALA A 325 18.39 -15.45 3.81
CA ALA A 325 18.19 -16.08 2.53
C ALA A 325 16.93 -16.96 2.54
N GLY A 326 16.20 -16.95 1.42
CA GLY A 326 15.03 -17.81 1.16
C GLY A 326 13.67 -17.17 1.43
N GLN A 327 13.62 -15.92 1.91
CA GLN A 327 12.35 -15.23 2.17
C GLN A 327 11.88 -14.50 0.90
N SER A 328 10.59 -14.64 0.59
CA SER A 328 9.97 -13.99 -0.58
C SER A 328 9.61 -12.51 -0.35
N THR A 329 9.44 -12.12 0.92
CA THR A 329 8.93 -10.80 1.32
C THR A 329 9.83 -10.14 2.37
N GLY A 330 9.80 -8.81 2.43
CA GLY A 330 10.51 -8.04 3.45
C GLY A 330 9.97 -8.32 4.85
N HIS A 331 8.65 -8.52 4.97
CA HIS A 331 8.00 -9.00 6.20
C HIS A 331 8.57 -10.35 6.65
N GLY A 332 8.79 -11.27 5.70
CA GLY A 332 9.41 -12.56 5.96
C GLY A 332 10.84 -12.42 6.48
N ALA A 333 11.65 -11.54 5.89
CA ALA A 333 13.02 -11.26 6.35
C ALA A 333 13.06 -10.69 7.78
N ILE A 334 12.23 -9.67 8.07
CA ILE A 334 12.11 -9.12 9.42
C ILE A 334 11.67 -10.18 10.44
N SER A 335 10.72 -11.04 10.06
CA SER A 335 10.23 -12.12 10.92
C SER A 335 11.30 -13.18 11.17
N ALA A 336 12.11 -13.52 10.16
CA ALA A 336 13.22 -14.44 10.32
C ALA A 336 14.28 -13.87 11.30
N TRP A 337 14.60 -12.58 11.19
CA TRP A 337 15.51 -11.91 12.10
C TRP A 337 14.96 -11.75 13.52
N TRP A 338 13.64 -11.58 13.67
CA TRP A 338 12.99 -11.57 14.97
C TRP A 338 13.25 -12.85 15.77
N TYR A 339 13.35 -14.00 15.12
CA TYR A 339 13.62 -15.28 15.78
C TYR A 339 15.10 -15.69 15.83
N SER A 340 16.01 -14.82 15.40
CA SER A 340 17.46 -15.02 15.52
C SER A 340 18.02 -14.10 16.60
N PRO A 341 18.54 -14.60 17.74
CA PRO A 341 18.95 -13.75 18.86
C PRO A 341 19.92 -12.63 18.50
N GLY A 342 20.88 -12.87 17.62
CA GLY A 342 21.82 -11.83 17.15
C GLY A 342 21.12 -10.75 16.34
N HIS A 343 20.37 -11.15 15.31
CA HIS A 343 19.64 -10.21 14.45
C HIS A 343 18.52 -9.46 15.18
N HIS A 344 17.84 -10.14 16.12
CA HIS A 344 16.83 -9.56 17.00
C HIS A 344 17.41 -8.38 17.80
N ARG A 345 18.62 -8.51 18.35
CA ARG A 345 19.27 -7.40 19.06
C ARG A 345 19.55 -6.22 18.14
N ASN A 346 20.03 -6.46 16.92
CA ASN A 346 20.30 -5.40 15.95
C ASN A 346 19.01 -4.62 15.62
N MET A 347 17.90 -5.32 15.39
CA MET A 347 16.60 -4.69 15.12
C MET A 347 16.12 -3.74 16.24
N LEU A 348 16.48 -4.04 17.48
CA LEU A 348 16.09 -3.28 18.68
C LEU A 348 17.21 -2.40 19.24
N GLY A 349 18.31 -2.25 18.48
CA GLY A 349 19.46 -1.44 18.83
C GLY A 349 19.18 0.06 18.77
N ASN A 350 20.11 0.84 19.31
CA ASN A 350 20.08 2.30 19.23
C ASN A 350 20.69 2.75 17.89
N HIS A 351 19.82 3.05 16.94
CA HIS A 351 20.17 3.44 15.57
C HIS A 351 19.36 4.67 15.17
N GLY A 352 19.89 5.49 14.26
CA GLY A 352 19.18 6.61 13.66
C GLY A 352 18.57 6.29 12.29
N SER A 353 19.12 5.29 11.59
CA SER A 353 18.69 4.91 10.26
C SER A 353 18.77 3.40 9.99
N GLN A 354 18.10 2.97 8.92
CA GLN A 354 18.16 1.62 8.38
C GLN A 354 18.20 1.66 6.85
N GLY A 355 18.81 0.66 6.23
CA GLY A 355 18.63 0.31 4.83
C GLY A 355 18.32 -1.17 4.71
N LEU A 356 17.49 -1.54 3.75
CA LEU A 356 17.12 -2.93 3.46
C LEU A 356 17.22 -3.15 1.97
N GLY A 357 18.01 -4.14 1.56
CA GLY A 357 18.25 -4.45 0.16
C GLY A 357 17.98 -5.91 -0.13
N ARG A 358 17.37 -6.15 -1.30
CA ARG A 358 17.05 -7.49 -1.80
C ARG A 358 17.67 -7.74 -3.16
N HIS A 359 18.29 -8.90 -3.31
CA HIS A 359 18.64 -9.48 -4.61
C HIS A 359 18.20 -10.95 -4.65
N GLN A 360 17.30 -11.29 -5.56
CA GLN A 360 16.65 -12.62 -5.62
C GLN A 360 16.08 -13.05 -4.25
N GLY A 361 16.51 -14.18 -3.71
CA GLY A 361 16.11 -14.68 -2.39
C GLY A 361 16.95 -14.16 -1.22
N HIS A 362 17.93 -13.29 -1.45
CA HIS A 362 18.86 -12.79 -0.44
C HIS A 362 18.48 -11.38 0.05
N TRP A 363 18.67 -11.18 1.34
CA TRP A 363 18.34 -9.97 2.07
C TRP A 363 19.53 -9.52 2.90
N THR A 364 19.81 -8.22 2.85
CA THR A 364 20.75 -7.57 3.75
C THR A 364 20.06 -6.35 4.35
N GLN A 365 20.21 -6.15 5.66
CA GLN A 365 19.78 -4.97 6.37
C GLN A 365 20.97 -4.35 7.07
N LEU A 366 21.18 -3.05 6.85
CA LEU A 366 22.17 -2.25 7.56
C LEU A 366 21.46 -1.26 8.46
N PHE A 367 21.99 -1.10 9.67
CA PHE A 367 21.58 -0.07 10.60
C PHE A 367 22.66 0.98 10.68
N GLY A 368 22.29 2.25 10.78
CA GLY A 368 23.24 3.37 10.86
C GLY A 368 22.73 4.51 11.71
N GLY A 369 23.38 5.66 11.57
CA GLY A 369 23.10 6.88 12.33
C GLY A 369 23.98 7.04 13.55
#